data_AF-A0A3N5RVS7-F1
#
_entry.id   AF-A0A3N5RVS7-F1
#
_cell.length_a   1.000
_cell.length_b   1.000
_cell.length_c   1.000
_cell.angle_alpha   90.00
_cell.angle_beta   90.00
_cell.angle_gamma   90.00
#
_symmetry.space_group_name_H-M   'P 1'
#
loop_
_entity.id
_entity.type
_entity.pdbx_description
1 polymer ?
#
loop_
_entity_poly.entity_id
_entity_poly.type
_entity_poly.pdbx_seq_one_letter_code
_entity_poly.pdbx_strand_id
1 'polypeptide(L)'
;MDYFEIERVVEELAKNYAAPCTTTWFKVTNNKKPSTQEYREKVVEFMKQFESILSLQLPTGEQAASCLDYVKKLLNTQILLIRRGNNKEVERRFQYYVSYN
;
A
#
# COMPACT_ATOMS: atom_id res chain seq x y z
N MET A 1 2.34 -24.57 -3.07
CA MET A 1 1.24 -23.69 -3.50
C MET A 1 1.89 -22.48 -4.15
N ASP A 2 1.50 -22.15 -5.37
CA ASP A 2 1.97 -20.94 -6.03
C ASP A 2 1.16 -19.74 -5.53
N TYR A 3 1.82 -18.61 -5.32
CA TYR A 3 1.25 -17.36 -4.81
C TYR A 3 1.30 -16.23 -5.85
N PHE A 4 1.60 -16.54 -7.12
CA PHE A 4 1.73 -15.57 -8.21
C PHE A 4 0.61 -14.52 -8.28
N GLU A 5 -0.65 -14.92 -8.17
CA GLU A 5 -1.78 -13.97 -8.24
C GLU A 5 -1.76 -12.97 -7.07
N ILE A 6 -1.45 -13.44 -5.86
CA ILE A 6 -1.40 -12.56 -4.69
C ILE A 6 -0.15 -11.69 -4.71
N GLU A 7 0.96 -12.18 -5.27
CA GLU A 7 2.17 -11.38 -5.51
C GLU A 7 1.87 -10.18 -6.37
N ARG A 8 1.24 -10.42 -7.53
CA ARG A 8 0.85 -9.37 -8.47
C ARG A 8 -0.07 -8.34 -7.82
N VAL A 9 -1.02 -8.77 -7.00
CA VAL A 9 -1.90 -7.86 -6.26
C VAL A 9 -1.08 -6.96 -5.32
N VAL A 10 -0.16 -7.54 -4.55
CA VAL A 10 0.65 -6.77 -3.58
C VAL A 10 1.62 -5.81 -4.27
N GLU A 11 2.23 -6.21 -5.39
CA GLU A 11 3.11 -5.35 -6.19
C GLU A 11 2.37 -4.12 -6.74
N GLU A 12 1.14 -4.32 -7.21
CA GLU A 12 0.30 -3.25 -7.76
C GLU A 12 -0.50 -2.49 -6.67
N LEU A 13 -0.52 -2.97 -5.43
CA LEU A 13 -1.35 -2.43 -4.34
C LEU A 13 -1.05 -0.95 -4.06
N ALA A 14 0.22 -0.59 -4.00
CA ALA A 14 0.64 0.80 -3.77
C ALA A 14 0.13 1.72 -4.88
N LYS A 15 0.19 1.23 -6.12
CA LYS A 15 -0.14 1.98 -7.33
C LYS A 15 -1.65 2.07 -7.56
N ASN A 16 -2.39 0.97 -7.48
CA ASN A 16 -3.80 0.98 -7.90
C ASN A 16 -4.75 1.32 -6.76
N TYR A 17 -4.33 1.16 -5.50
CA TYR A 17 -5.19 1.35 -4.35
C TYR A 17 -4.65 2.43 -3.40
N ALA A 18 -3.49 2.20 -2.79
CA ALA A 18 -3.08 2.99 -1.63
C ALA A 18 -2.75 4.45 -1.94
N ALA A 19 -2.03 4.74 -3.04
CA ALA A 19 -1.71 6.11 -3.44
C ALA A 19 -2.95 6.92 -3.89
N PRO A 20 -3.86 6.39 -4.73
CA PRO A 20 -5.13 7.06 -5.03
C PRO A 20 -5.98 7.35 -3.78
N CYS A 21 -6.11 6.38 -2.87
CA CYS A 21 -6.81 6.57 -1.59
C CYS A 21 -6.16 7.65 -0.74
N THR A 22 -4.82 7.67 -0.67
CA THR A 22 -4.06 8.68 0.06
C THR A 22 -4.28 10.09 -0.50
N THR A 23 -4.20 10.27 -1.81
CA THR A 23 -4.49 11.54 -2.47
C THR A 23 -5.91 12.01 -2.18
N THR A 24 -6.87 11.10 -2.24
CA THR A 24 -8.28 11.41 -1.94
C THR A 24 -8.45 11.83 -0.48
N TRP A 25 -7.78 11.12 0.45
CA TRP A 25 -7.80 11.45 1.87
C TRP A 25 -7.28 12.87 2.13
N PHE A 26 -6.10 13.23 1.59
CA PHE A 26 -5.54 14.57 1.76
C PHE A 26 -6.43 15.68 1.18
N LYS A 27 -7.12 15.41 0.06
CA LYS A 27 -8.13 16.32 -0.51
C LYS A 27 -9.31 16.53 0.45
N VAL A 28 -9.88 15.43 0.97
CA VAL A 28 -11.04 15.48 1.88
C VAL A 28 -10.68 16.14 3.21
N THR A 29 -9.46 15.95 3.71
CA THR A 29 -8.98 16.60 4.94
C THR A 29 -8.40 18.01 4.70
N ASN A 30 -8.50 18.53 3.48
CA ASN A 30 -8.02 19.85 3.07
C ASN A 30 -6.52 20.13 3.37
N ASN A 31 -5.69 19.09 3.40
CA ASN A 31 -4.24 19.24 3.57
C ASN A 31 -3.56 19.23 2.20
N LYS A 32 -3.34 20.43 1.66
CA LYS A 32 -2.83 20.65 0.28
C LYS A 32 -1.33 20.46 0.12
N LYS A 33 -0.56 20.53 1.20
CA LYS A 33 0.92 20.48 1.17
C LYS A 33 1.46 19.52 2.23
N PRO A 34 1.09 18.23 2.19
CA PRO A 34 1.72 17.26 3.05
C PRO A 34 3.20 17.15 2.69
N SER A 35 4.03 16.85 3.67
CA SER A 35 5.39 16.43 3.45
C SER A 35 5.42 15.08 2.73
N THR A 36 6.54 14.78 2.06
CA THR A 36 6.74 13.48 1.42
C THR A 36 6.63 12.33 2.43
N GLN A 37 7.10 12.53 3.66
CA GLN A 37 7.02 11.54 4.73
C GLN A 37 5.55 11.25 5.12
N GLU A 38 4.75 12.29 5.32
CA GLU A 38 3.32 12.14 5.64
C GLU A 38 2.57 11.41 4.53
N TYR A 39 2.85 11.74 3.26
CA TYR A 39 2.24 11.05 2.14
C TYR A 39 2.63 9.57 2.11
N ARG A 40 3.91 9.24 2.26
CA ARG A 40 4.39 7.86 2.27
C ARG A 40 3.79 7.05 3.41
N GLU A 41 3.77 7.57 4.63
CA GLU A 41 3.17 6.85 5.76
C GLU A 41 1.67 6.64 5.55
N LYS A 42 0.97 7.61 4.96
CA LYS A 42 -0.45 7.44 4.64
C LYS A 42 -0.72 6.37 3.59
N VAL A 43 0.15 6.26 2.57
CA VAL A 43 0.13 5.13 1.62
C VAL A 43 0.34 3.80 2.35
N VAL A 44 1.30 3.75 3.28
CA VAL A 44 1.57 2.54 4.08
C VAL A 44 0.38 2.15 4.95
N GLU A 45 -0.35 3.11 5.55
CA GLU A 45 -1.58 2.84 6.31
C GLU A 45 -2.62 2.12 5.45
N PHE A 46 -2.90 2.62 4.25
CA PHE A 46 -3.83 1.96 3.33
C PHE A 46 -3.33 0.56 2.89
N MET A 47 -2.04 0.39 2.64
CA MET A 47 -1.50 -0.93 2.29
C MET A 47 -1.67 -1.96 3.41
N LYS A 48 -1.47 -1.55 4.67
CA LYS A 48 -1.61 -2.46 5.83
C LYS A 48 -3.03 -2.99 6.02
N GLN A 49 -4.04 -2.26 5.54
CA GLN A 49 -5.44 -2.73 5.59
C GLN A 49 -5.64 -4.02 4.77
N PHE A 50 -4.81 -4.25 3.74
CA PHE A 50 -4.89 -5.44 2.91
C PHE A 50 -4.62 -6.74 3.69
N GLU A 51 -3.63 -6.72 4.61
CA GLU A 51 -3.34 -7.87 5.49
C GLU A 51 -4.58 -8.22 6.34
N SER A 52 -5.21 -7.20 6.94
CA SER A 52 -6.43 -7.39 7.73
C SER A 52 -7.57 -7.96 6.89
N ILE A 53 -7.81 -7.45 5.69
CA ILE A 53 -8.86 -7.95 4.79
C ILE A 53 -8.62 -9.44 4.48
N LEU A 54 -7.42 -9.83 4.07
CA LEU A 54 -7.12 -11.21 3.76
C LEU A 54 -7.30 -12.13 4.98
N SER A 55 -6.86 -11.69 6.16
CA SER A 55 -7.01 -12.48 7.39
C SER A 55 -8.47 -12.76 7.75
N LEU A 56 -9.39 -11.87 7.37
CA LEU A 56 -10.83 -12.01 7.62
C LEU A 56 -11.54 -12.85 6.56
N GLN A 57 -11.04 -12.85 5.32
CA GLN A 57 -11.69 -13.52 4.18
C GLN A 57 -11.20 -14.95 3.95
N LEU A 58 -9.97 -15.27 4.37
CA LEU A 58 -9.43 -16.61 4.22
C LEU A 58 -9.99 -17.57 5.29
N PRO A 59 -10.21 -18.85 4.94
CA PRO A 59 -10.63 -19.85 5.92
C PRO A 59 -9.54 -20.10 6.96
N THR A 60 -9.90 -20.67 8.11
CA THR A 60 -8.92 -21.14 9.10
C THR A 60 -8.24 -22.41 8.61
N GLY A 61 -6.90 -22.47 8.70
CA GLY A 61 -6.12 -23.66 8.37
C GLY A 61 -4.64 -23.36 8.14
N GLU A 62 -3.81 -24.41 8.06
CA GLU A 62 -2.35 -24.27 7.87
C GLU A 62 -1.99 -23.62 6.53
N GLN A 63 -2.74 -23.93 5.46
CA GLN A 63 -2.50 -23.32 4.15
C GLN A 63 -2.84 -21.83 4.16
N ALA A 64 -3.92 -21.43 4.84
CA ALA A 64 -4.30 -20.03 4.97
C ALA A 64 -3.28 -19.25 5.81
N ALA A 65 -2.80 -19.83 6.92
CA ALA A 65 -1.73 -19.24 7.73
C ALA A 65 -0.45 -19.05 6.91
N SER A 66 -0.06 -20.05 6.12
CA SER A 66 1.11 -19.97 5.23
C SER A 66 0.97 -18.87 4.17
N CYS A 67 -0.22 -18.72 3.59
CA CYS A 67 -0.53 -17.65 2.64
C CYS A 67 -0.44 -16.26 3.30
N LEU A 68 -1.03 -16.09 4.49
CA LEU A 68 -0.97 -14.82 5.23
C LEU A 68 0.47 -14.43 5.59
N ASP A 69 1.27 -15.37 6.06
CA ASP A 69 2.69 -15.14 6.36
C ASP A 69 3.47 -14.74 5.10
N TYR A 70 3.16 -15.35 3.96
CA TYR A 70 3.77 -15.01 2.68
C TYR A 70 3.43 -13.58 2.26
N VAL A 71 2.14 -13.23 2.26
CA VAL A 71 1.65 -11.89 1.91
C VAL A 71 2.24 -10.84 2.84
N LYS A 72 2.34 -11.12 4.14
CA LYS A 72 2.93 -10.21 5.13
C LYS A 72 4.39 -9.88 4.81
N LYS A 73 5.19 -10.87 4.44
CA LYS A 73 6.60 -10.66 4.03
C LYS A 73 6.70 -9.80 2.77
N LEU A 74 5.82 -10.05 1.81
CA LEU A 74 5.78 -9.29 0.56
C LEU A 74 5.34 -7.84 0.79
N LEU A 75 4.27 -7.63 1.55
CA LEU A 75 3.80 -6.29 1.96
C LEU A 75 4.89 -5.50 2.67
N ASN A 76 5.59 -6.12 3.62
CA ASN A 76 6.69 -5.47 4.34
C ASN A 76 7.82 -5.03 3.38
N THR A 77 8.15 -5.85 2.39
CA THR A 77 9.14 -5.48 1.36
C THR A 77 8.69 -4.26 0.57
N GLN A 78 7.44 -4.24 0.10
CA GLN A 78 6.88 -3.11 -0.65
C GLN A 78 6.79 -1.83 0.20
N ILE A 79 6.38 -1.96 1.46
CA ILE A 79 6.33 -0.85 2.44
C ILE A 79 7.72 -0.25 2.66
N LEU A 80 8.75 -1.08 2.79
CA LEU A 80 10.14 -0.60 2.95
C LEU A 80 10.60 0.17 1.72
N LEU A 81 10.24 -0.27 0.51
CA LEU A 81 10.54 0.46 -0.72
C LEU A 81 9.88 1.84 -0.71
N ILE A 82 8.61 1.93 -0.34
CA ILE A 82 7.88 3.21 -0.26
C ILE A 82 8.51 4.16 0.76
N ARG A 83 8.82 3.67 1.96
CA ARG A 83 9.44 4.49 3.02
C ARG A 83 10.79 5.05 2.60
N ARG A 84 11.57 4.27 1.84
CA ARG A 84 12.86 4.70 1.26
C ARG A 84 12.71 5.64 0.06
N GLY A 85 11.49 5.89 -0.42
CA GLY A 85 11.25 6.65 -1.65
C GLY A 85 11.55 5.87 -2.94
N ASN A 86 11.68 4.55 -2.84
CA ASN A 86 11.98 3.66 -3.96
C ASN A 86 10.71 3.11 -4.63
N ASN A 87 9.63 3.88 -4.64
CA ASN A 87 8.41 3.57 -5.39
C ASN A 87 8.08 4.74 -6.34
N LYS A 88 8.54 4.65 -7.59
CA LYS A 88 8.43 5.74 -8.58
C LYS A 88 7.01 6.25 -8.77
N GLU A 89 6.02 5.36 -8.67
CA GLU A 89 4.63 5.74 -8.90
C GLU A 89 4.03 6.49 -7.71
N VAL A 90 4.34 6.07 -6.48
CA VAL A 90 3.96 6.80 -5.26
C VAL A 90 4.58 8.20 -5.27
N GLU A 91 5.89 8.30 -5.56
CA GLU A 91 6.59 9.59 -5.59
C GLU A 91 6.04 10.51 -6.69
N ARG A 92 5.79 9.99 -7.89
CA ARG A 92 5.20 10.76 -9.00
C ARG A 92 3.83 11.31 -8.63
N ARG A 93 2.97 10.52 -7.99
CA ARG A 93 1.62 10.98 -7.59
C ARG A 93 1.66 11.99 -6.47
N PHE A 94 2.58 11.84 -5.52
CA PHE A 94 2.83 12.86 -4.51
C PHE A 94 3.23 14.19 -5.16
N GLN A 95 4.21 14.17 -6.08
CA GLN A 95 4.65 15.37 -6.79
C GLN A 95 3.50 16.02 -7.57
N TYR A 96 2.69 15.23 -8.27
CA TYR A 96 1.52 15.73 -8.97
C TYR A 96 0.50 16.34 -8.01
N TYR A 97 0.25 15.70 -6.86
CA TYR A 97 -0.67 16.21 -5.86
C TYR A 97 -0.24 17.59 -5.34
N VAL A 98 1.03 17.73 -4.94
CA VAL A 98 1.54 19.01 -4.38
C VAL A 98 1.69 20.10 -5.43
N SER A 99 1.94 19.74 -6.70
CA SER A 99 2.13 20.72 -7.78
C SER A 99 0.84 21.27 -8.36
N TYR A 100 -0.25 20.49 -8.31
CA TYR A 100 -1.53 20.81 -8.98
C TYR A 100 -2.73 20.94 -8.03
N ASN A 101 -2.51 21.01 -6.70
CA ASN A 101 -3.54 21.37 -5.71
C ASN A 101 -3.16 22.63 -4.94
#